data_AF-A0A7W1Z1R5-F1
#
_entry.id   AF-A0A7W1Z1R5-F1
#
_cell.length_a   1.000
_cell.length_b   1.000
_cell.length_c   1.000
_cell.angle_alpha   90.00
_cell.angle_beta   90.00
_cell.angle_gamma   90.00
#
_symmetry.space_group_name_H-M   'P 1'
#
loop_
_entity.id
_entity.type
_entity.pdbx_description
1 polymer ?
#
loop_
_entity_poly.entity_id
_entity_poly.type
_entity_poly.pdbx_seq_one_letter_code
_entity_poly.pdbx_strand_id
1 'polypeptide(L)'
;MLRSELFSIEQLKRHAVTLTGQHKIDPHPGPDRLLPRLADNERVLLAAYDLVTAAVTPGQRIVPAEAWLLDNFYLIEQQIVLARRHLPRGYSRQLPRLADGPSAGFPRIYDLALELISHMDGRVDSDNATHIVAAYQTVEPLKLGELWAFPIMLQLALLENLRRVGLRIARRREERDAAISWADRMHAMAVKEPKQLVQLLAEFANADVPLTAPFVEEFYARLQAQGPPMAFIQTWVEHKLLEQGVTATQLSEAAGRTAATNQISIANSIGSLRFIGAMDWKNYVESLSVVEQTLCEDPTGMYTNQDFATRDRYRHVIEDVARGSSCSELDVARQAIVLAQTAAERMGSNDRASHVGYYLIDHGRDILERGVNCRVSWNLRFSRAVRDFRLILYLGPILLLTALATLVVLFSFEGFGPDDWRFWFLGITGMMGVSALAVSLVNLVVTLTLAPRALPRLDFSGRIPSVHRTMVVVPTLLSRSQEIDDLLEALEIRYLGNRDPNLFFALLTDFRDAPERMLPDDDALLARASAGVQALNETYREDRPCIFYLFHRLRMWNPHEQVWMGYE
;
A
#
# COMPACT_ATOMS: atom_id res chain seq x y z
N MET A 1 3.69 22.34 19.05
CA MET A 1 4.37 21.71 20.21
C MET A 1 4.14 20.23 20.05
N LEU A 2 5.18 19.40 19.97
CA LEU A 2 5.08 17.96 19.64
C LEU A 2 5.91 17.10 20.60
N ARG A 3 6.34 17.67 21.72
CA ARG A 3 7.15 16.97 22.72
C ARG A 3 6.32 16.99 23.99
N SER A 4 5.88 15.81 24.39
CA SER A 4 5.13 15.60 25.62
C SER A 4 5.98 14.78 26.59
N GLU A 5 5.47 14.53 27.78
CA GLU A 5 6.12 13.63 28.73
C GLU A 5 6.27 12.23 28.11
N LEU A 6 7.44 11.61 28.29
CA LEU A 6 7.68 10.28 27.72
C LEU A 6 6.85 9.24 28.48
N PHE A 7 6.11 8.42 27.73
CA PHE A 7 5.24 7.40 28.31
C PHE A 7 5.86 6.00 28.20
N SER A 8 5.69 5.21 29.26
CA SER A 8 5.77 3.76 29.16
C SER A 8 4.60 3.20 28.34
N ILE A 9 4.73 1.97 27.84
CA ILE A 9 3.65 1.30 27.08
C ILE A 9 2.32 1.30 27.86
N GLU A 10 2.37 1.12 29.18
CA GLU A 10 1.17 1.09 30.02
C GLU A 10 0.53 2.48 30.17
N GLN A 11 1.34 3.53 30.29
CA GLN A 11 0.85 4.91 30.27
C GLN A 11 0.27 5.28 28.89
N LEU A 12 0.90 4.83 27.81
CA LEU A 12 0.44 5.03 26.44
C LEU A 12 -0.95 4.41 26.20
N LYS A 13 -1.19 3.20 26.72
CA LYS A 13 -2.51 2.55 26.64
C LYS A 13 -3.59 3.36 27.36
N ARG A 14 -3.31 3.83 28.58
CA ARG A 14 -4.26 4.66 29.36
C ARG A 14 -4.51 6.00 28.68
N HIS A 15 -3.47 6.59 28.08
CA HIS A 15 -3.59 7.79 27.28
C HIS A 15 -4.49 7.57 26.07
N ALA A 16 -4.29 6.49 25.31
CA ALA A 16 -5.13 6.15 24.17
C ALA A 16 -6.62 6.04 24.52
N VAL A 17 -6.94 5.37 25.64
CA VAL A 17 -8.33 5.27 26.14
C VAL A 17 -8.89 6.65 26.52
N THR A 18 -8.09 7.47 27.17
CA THR A 18 -8.49 8.84 27.57
C THR A 18 -8.73 9.71 26.34
N LEU A 19 -7.87 9.58 25.32
CA LEU A 19 -7.93 10.29 24.06
C LEU A 19 -9.22 9.95 23.30
N THR A 20 -9.61 8.67 23.23
CA THR A 20 -10.87 8.26 22.59
C THR A 20 -12.08 8.95 23.20
N GLY A 21 -12.12 9.14 24.53
CA GLY A 21 -13.21 9.86 25.21
C GLY A 21 -13.26 11.36 24.90
N GLN A 22 -12.16 11.95 24.44
CA GLN A 22 -12.09 13.36 24.04
C GLN A 22 -12.39 13.57 22.56
N HIS A 23 -12.19 12.54 21.73
CA HIS A 23 -12.42 12.59 20.30
C HIS A 23 -13.91 12.68 19.97
N LYS A 24 -14.33 13.83 19.46
CA LYS A 24 -15.64 14.01 18.85
C LYS A 24 -15.51 14.05 17.34
N ILE A 25 -16.28 13.21 16.66
CA ILE A 25 -16.20 13.07 15.20
C ILE A 25 -17.16 14.05 14.54
N ASP A 26 -16.66 14.80 13.55
CA ASP A 26 -17.50 15.59 12.65
C ASP A 26 -18.24 14.63 11.69
N PRO A 27 -19.58 14.64 11.65
CA PRO A 27 -20.34 13.81 10.73
C PRO A 27 -20.18 14.20 9.25
N HIS A 28 -19.62 15.39 8.94
CA HIS A 28 -19.49 15.88 7.57
C HIS A 28 -18.09 15.68 6.99
N PRO A 29 -17.99 15.27 5.71
CA PRO A 29 -16.72 15.30 4.99
C PRO A 29 -16.24 16.76 4.81
N GLY A 30 -14.99 17.03 5.17
CA GLY A 30 -14.39 18.36 5.02
C GLY A 30 -13.30 18.46 3.93
N PRO A 31 -12.65 19.63 3.78
CA PRO A 31 -11.55 19.83 2.84
C PRO A 31 -10.29 19.05 3.26
N ASP A 32 -9.48 18.60 2.32
CA ASP A 32 -8.21 17.92 2.64
C ASP A 32 -7.20 18.88 3.27
N ARG A 33 -6.81 18.62 4.54
CA ARG A 33 -5.84 19.42 5.30
C ARG A 33 -4.46 18.78 5.39
N LEU A 34 -4.34 17.48 5.10
CA LEU A 34 -3.09 16.74 5.24
C LEU A 34 -2.11 17.05 4.11
N LEU A 35 -2.58 17.14 2.86
CA LEU A 35 -1.70 17.50 1.74
C LEU A 35 -1.14 18.93 1.82
N PRO A 36 -1.94 19.97 2.15
CA PRO A 36 -1.39 21.30 2.44
C PRO A 36 -0.37 21.27 3.57
N ARG A 37 -0.64 20.50 4.63
CA ARG A 37 0.29 20.36 5.75
C ARG A 37 1.60 19.69 5.36
N LEU A 38 1.54 18.66 4.52
CA LEU A 38 2.72 18.00 3.97
C LEU A 38 3.57 18.97 3.12
N ALA A 39 2.92 19.81 2.29
CA ALA A 39 3.61 20.82 1.49
C ALA A 39 4.28 21.90 2.38
N ASP A 40 3.63 22.32 3.47
CA ASP A 40 4.25 23.20 4.46
C ASP A 40 5.46 22.55 5.14
N ASN A 41 5.36 21.25 5.46
CA ASN A 41 6.45 20.49 6.06
C ASN A 41 7.66 20.40 5.12
N GLU A 42 7.42 20.09 3.84
CA GLU A 42 8.44 20.09 2.78
C GLU A 42 9.14 21.44 2.67
N ARG A 43 8.38 22.53 2.54
CA ARG A 43 8.93 23.89 2.41
C ARG A 43 9.84 24.27 3.58
N VAL A 44 9.43 23.96 4.80
CA VAL A 44 10.21 24.30 6.00
C VAL A 44 11.47 23.44 6.13
N LEU A 45 11.38 22.15 5.78
CA LEU A 45 12.52 21.25 5.79
C LEU A 45 13.56 21.65 4.73
N LEU A 46 13.12 21.99 3.52
CA LEU A 46 13.97 22.53 2.47
C LEU A 46 14.67 23.82 2.90
N ALA A 47 13.92 24.78 3.46
CA ALA A 47 14.52 26.03 3.95
C ALA A 47 15.59 25.78 5.04
N ALA A 48 15.37 24.82 5.94
CA ALA A 48 16.36 24.44 6.94
C ALA A 48 17.60 23.78 6.32
N TYR A 49 17.41 22.94 5.30
CA TYR A 49 18.50 22.31 4.56
C TYR A 49 19.33 23.32 3.76
N ASP A 50 18.68 24.23 3.04
CA ASP A 50 19.34 25.27 2.25
C ASP A 50 20.19 26.19 3.13
N LEU A 51 19.67 26.58 4.30
CA LEU A 51 20.39 27.38 5.28
C LEU A 51 21.66 26.67 5.77
N VAL A 52 21.55 25.39 6.14
CA VAL A 52 22.70 24.61 6.62
C VAL A 52 23.71 24.38 5.50
N THR A 53 23.25 24.14 4.27
CA THR A 53 24.10 23.90 3.09
C THR A 53 24.88 25.15 2.69
N ALA A 54 24.23 26.32 2.66
CA ALA A 54 24.89 27.59 2.35
C ALA A 54 26.03 27.93 3.32
N ALA A 55 25.95 27.40 4.54
CA ALA A 55 26.91 27.65 5.60
C ALA A 55 28.10 26.66 5.60
N VAL A 56 28.13 25.68 4.69
CA VAL A 56 29.27 24.78 4.50
C VAL A 56 30.36 25.46 3.64
N THR A 57 31.12 26.37 4.26
CA THR A 57 32.28 27.02 3.63
C THR A 57 33.59 26.33 4.04
N PRO A 58 34.63 26.23 3.16
CA PRO A 58 35.91 25.64 3.52
C PRO A 58 36.50 26.28 4.78
N GLY A 59 36.73 25.46 5.82
CA GLY A 59 37.29 25.90 7.11
C GLY A 59 36.28 26.13 8.24
N GLN A 60 34.97 26.06 7.99
CA GLN A 60 33.96 26.14 9.05
C GLN A 60 33.63 24.75 9.63
N ARG A 61 33.47 24.68 10.96
CA ARG A 61 33.14 23.44 11.67
C ARG A 61 31.65 23.13 11.53
N ILE A 62 31.32 22.00 10.91
CA ILE A 62 29.96 21.45 10.86
C ILE A 62 29.67 20.73 12.18
N VAL A 63 28.55 21.06 12.80
CA VAL A 63 28.09 20.41 14.04
C VAL A 63 27.42 19.06 13.70
N PRO A 64 27.50 18.00 14.52
CA PRO A 64 26.93 16.69 14.19
C PRO A 64 25.45 16.71 13.78
N ALA A 65 24.62 17.58 14.36
CA ALA A 65 23.20 17.70 13.98
C ALA A 65 23.00 18.31 12.59
N GLU A 66 23.90 19.22 12.16
CA GLU A 66 23.90 19.81 10.81
C GLU A 66 24.35 18.77 9.79
N ALA A 67 25.48 18.09 10.04
CA ALA A 67 25.99 17.02 9.19
C ALA A 67 24.93 15.93 8.99
N TRP A 68 24.27 15.53 10.07
CA TRP A 68 23.20 14.55 10.00
C TRP A 68 22.06 14.99 9.07
N LEU A 69 21.61 16.24 9.17
CA LEU A 69 20.52 16.75 8.33
C LEU A 69 20.91 16.68 6.86
N LEU A 70 22.15 17.08 6.53
CA LEU A 70 22.69 17.00 5.17
C LEU A 70 22.77 15.56 4.67
N ASP A 71 23.33 14.67 5.48
CA ASP A 71 23.54 13.26 5.13
C ASP A 71 22.23 12.50 4.90
N ASN A 72 21.13 12.92 5.55
CA ASN A 72 19.86 12.20 5.54
C ASN A 72 18.74 12.94 4.79
N PHE A 73 19.01 14.13 4.22
CA PHE A 73 17.97 14.92 3.57
C PHE A 73 17.30 14.19 2.40
N TYR A 74 18.09 13.46 1.60
CA TYR A 74 17.57 12.66 0.48
C TYR A 74 16.50 11.65 0.93
N LEU A 75 16.65 11.07 2.13
CA LEU A 75 15.69 10.12 2.68
C LEU A 75 14.39 10.85 3.05
N ILE A 76 14.50 12.05 3.63
CA ILE A 76 13.34 12.88 3.98
C ILE A 76 12.55 13.24 2.71
N GLU A 77 13.22 13.69 1.65
CA GLU A 77 12.59 13.98 0.35
C GLU A 77 11.88 12.75 -0.22
N GLN A 78 12.55 11.59 -0.20
CA GLN A 78 11.94 10.33 -0.65
C GLN A 78 10.67 10.01 0.14
N GLN A 79 10.67 10.21 1.47
CA GLN A 79 9.48 9.98 2.30
C GLN A 79 8.35 10.98 2.01
N ILE A 80 8.66 12.25 1.71
CA ILE A 80 7.65 13.24 1.30
C ILE A 80 6.97 12.82 0.00
N VAL A 81 7.75 12.37 -0.99
CA VAL A 81 7.22 11.88 -2.28
C VAL A 81 6.35 10.64 -2.08
N LEU A 82 6.79 9.69 -1.26
CA LEU A 82 6.03 8.48 -0.93
C LEU A 82 4.71 8.81 -0.23
N ALA A 83 4.74 9.67 0.80
CA ALA A 83 3.56 10.10 1.52
C ALA A 83 2.53 10.78 0.59
N ARG A 84 3.00 11.62 -0.35
CA ARG A 84 2.13 12.26 -1.35
C ARG A 84 1.49 11.27 -2.31
N ARG A 85 2.24 10.23 -2.73
CA ARG A 85 1.74 9.18 -3.63
C ARG A 85 0.69 8.30 -2.96
N HIS A 86 0.91 7.95 -1.69
CA HIS A 86 0.04 7.06 -0.94
C HIS A 86 -1.21 7.75 -0.36
N LEU A 87 -1.25 9.08 -0.32
CA LEU A 87 -2.39 9.86 0.16
C LEU A 87 -3.16 10.56 -0.97
N PRO A 88 -3.98 9.85 -1.78
CA PRO A 88 -4.83 10.50 -2.76
C PRO A 88 -5.90 11.37 -2.09
N ARG A 89 -6.21 12.53 -2.70
CA ARG A 89 -7.18 13.52 -2.18
C ARG A 89 -8.54 12.93 -1.81
N GLY A 90 -9.01 11.94 -2.57
CA GLY A 90 -10.28 11.27 -2.31
C GLY A 90 -10.28 10.48 -1.00
N TYR A 91 -9.15 9.85 -0.67
CA TYR A 91 -9.02 9.01 0.52
C TYR A 91 -8.98 9.85 1.81
N SER A 92 -8.20 10.95 1.84
CA SER A 92 -8.15 11.90 2.97
C SER A 92 -9.54 12.51 3.31
N ARG A 93 -10.42 12.66 2.32
CA ARG A 93 -11.78 13.18 2.52
C ARG A 93 -12.74 12.17 3.16
N GLN A 94 -12.46 10.88 3.05
CA GLN A 94 -13.33 9.81 3.56
C GLN A 94 -13.06 9.45 5.03
N LEU A 95 -11.93 9.87 5.58
CA LEU A 95 -11.55 9.55 6.96
C LEU A 95 -12.36 10.37 7.98
N PRO A 96 -12.80 9.77 9.11
CA PRO A 96 -13.45 10.47 10.21
C PRO A 96 -12.57 11.57 10.82
N ARG A 97 -13.13 12.76 11.00
CA ARG A 97 -12.39 13.96 11.41
C ARG A 97 -12.76 14.38 12.81
N LEU A 98 -11.82 15.01 13.51
CA LEU A 98 -12.08 15.61 14.80
C LEU A 98 -12.82 16.95 14.64
N ALA A 99 -13.91 17.13 15.39
CA ALA A 99 -14.69 18.36 15.44
C ALA A 99 -14.03 19.43 16.33
N ASP A 100 -13.47 19.00 17.47
CA ASP A 100 -12.91 19.85 18.51
C ASP A 100 -11.43 19.53 18.77
N GLY A 101 -10.75 20.41 19.51
CA GLY A 101 -9.37 20.18 19.99
C GLY A 101 -8.26 20.76 19.09
N PRO A 102 -6.99 20.53 19.45
CA PRO A 102 -5.84 21.07 18.73
C PRO A 102 -5.72 20.55 17.30
N SER A 103 -6.26 19.35 17.04
CA SER A 103 -6.28 18.69 15.74
C SER A 103 -7.64 18.79 15.03
N ALA A 104 -8.46 19.77 15.39
CA ALA A 104 -9.77 20.00 14.76
C ALA A 104 -9.65 20.12 13.24
N GLY A 105 -10.48 19.36 12.52
CA GLY A 105 -10.51 19.27 11.07
C GLY A 105 -9.49 18.29 10.45
N PHE A 106 -8.61 17.67 11.25
CA PHE A 106 -7.77 16.55 10.83
C PHE A 106 -8.43 15.19 11.14
N PRO A 107 -8.04 14.10 10.45
CA PRO A 107 -8.52 12.76 10.80
C PRO A 107 -8.12 12.35 12.21
N ARG A 108 -9.01 11.68 12.96
CA ARG A 108 -8.70 11.21 14.32
C ARG A 108 -7.50 10.26 14.36
N ILE A 109 -7.33 9.48 13.30
CA ILE A 109 -6.20 8.57 13.13
C ILE A 109 -4.85 9.31 12.95
N TYR A 110 -4.88 10.54 12.43
CA TYR A 110 -3.70 11.40 12.36
C TYR A 110 -3.30 11.92 13.73
N ASP A 111 -4.28 12.34 14.54
CA ASP A 111 -4.05 12.77 15.91
C ASP A 111 -3.47 11.62 16.77
N LEU A 112 -4.02 10.41 16.65
CA LEU A 112 -3.49 9.22 17.30
C LEU A 112 -2.01 8.96 16.95
N ALA A 113 -1.63 9.15 15.67
CA ALA A 113 -0.24 9.03 15.24
C ALA A 113 0.65 10.15 15.82
N LEU A 114 0.17 11.40 15.88
CA LEU A 114 0.88 12.51 16.50
C LEU A 114 1.13 12.27 18.00
N GLU A 115 0.12 11.77 18.71
CA GLU A 115 0.20 11.44 20.13
C GLU A 115 1.18 10.28 20.41
N LEU A 116 1.20 9.24 19.56
CA LEU A 116 2.22 8.20 19.66
C LEU A 116 3.63 8.79 19.53
N ILE A 117 3.85 9.63 18.53
CA ILE A 117 5.16 10.19 18.21
C ILE A 117 5.60 11.24 19.24
N SER A 118 4.67 12.01 19.82
CA SER A 118 4.96 13.01 20.84
C SER A 118 5.42 12.39 22.16
N HIS A 119 4.81 11.28 22.55
CA HIS A 119 5.07 10.56 23.80
C HIS A 119 6.18 9.51 23.71
N MET A 120 6.56 9.08 22.49
CA MET A 120 7.67 8.14 22.24
C MET A 120 8.92 8.82 21.62
N ASP A 121 8.96 10.15 21.55
CA ASP A 121 10.03 10.95 20.91
C ASP A 121 10.44 10.44 19.52
N GLY A 122 9.42 10.19 18.68
CA GLY A 122 9.60 9.72 17.31
C GLY A 122 9.99 8.25 17.16
N ARG A 123 10.10 7.47 18.24
CA ARG A 123 10.34 6.02 18.17
C ARG A 123 9.03 5.26 17.98
N VAL A 124 8.90 4.58 16.85
CA VAL A 124 7.76 3.74 16.49
C VAL A 124 8.27 2.34 16.20
N ASP A 125 7.64 1.35 16.82
CA ASP A 125 7.88 -0.07 16.61
C ASP A 125 6.55 -0.83 16.59
N SER A 126 6.59 -2.12 16.25
CA SER A 126 5.38 -2.94 16.15
C SER A 126 4.59 -2.97 17.46
N ASP A 127 5.28 -3.03 18.60
CA ASP A 127 4.66 -3.18 19.92
C ASP A 127 3.91 -1.91 20.31
N ASN A 128 4.56 -0.74 20.23
CA ASN A 128 3.93 0.51 20.62
C ASN A 128 2.78 0.91 19.67
N ALA A 129 2.93 0.67 18.37
CA ALA A 129 1.90 0.89 17.38
C ALA A 129 0.70 -0.03 17.59
N THR A 130 0.92 -1.31 17.91
CA THR A 130 -0.15 -2.26 18.19
C THR A 130 -0.89 -1.88 19.47
N HIS A 131 -0.16 -1.59 20.55
CA HIS A 131 -0.77 -1.31 21.85
C HIS A 131 -1.59 -0.02 21.88
N ILE A 132 -1.14 1.05 21.21
CA ILE A 132 -1.91 2.30 21.18
C ILE A 132 -3.22 2.14 20.41
N VAL A 133 -3.18 1.47 19.24
CA VAL A 133 -4.35 1.22 18.41
C VAL A 133 -5.31 0.25 19.08
N ALA A 134 -4.81 -0.85 19.64
CA ALA A 134 -5.63 -1.81 20.37
C ALA A 134 -6.32 -1.16 21.59
N ALA A 135 -5.60 -0.34 22.36
CA ALA A 135 -6.17 0.37 23.50
C ALA A 135 -7.23 1.39 23.07
N TYR A 136 -6.99 2.14 22.00
CA TYR A 136 -7.97 3.08 21.44
C TYR A 136 -9.27 2.37 21.04
N GLN A 137 -9.16 1.21 20.38
CA GLN A 137 -10.30 0.43 19.91
C GLN A 137 -11.13 -0.23 21.02
N THR A 138 -10.67 -0.23 22.27
CA THR A 138 -11.46 -0.75 23.41
C THR A 138 -12.68 0.10 23.73
N VAL A 139 -12.65 1.40 23.38
CA VAL A 139 -13.74 2.35 23.62
C VAL A 139 -14.56 2.54 22.36
N GLU A 140 -13.90 2.83 21.24
CA GLU A 140 -14.58 3.02 19.95
C GLU A 140 -13.77 2.36 18.82
N PRO A 141 -14.37 1.45 18.02
CA PRO A 141 -13.66 0.78 16.95
C PRO A 141 -13.27 1.76 15.84
N LEU A 142 -12.08 1.54 15.29
CA LEU A 142 -11.62 2.26 14.10
C LEU A 142 -12.22 1.63 12.85
N LYS A 143 -12.49 2.45 11.84
CA LYS A 143 -12.91 1.95 10.53
C LYS A 143 -11.75 1.25 9.81
N LEU A 144 -12.06 0.34 8.90
CA LEU A 144 -11.08 -0.31 8.02
C LEU A 144 -10.22 0.72 7.29
N GLY A 145 -10.86 1.73 6.69
CA GLY A 145 -10.17 2.84 6.03
C GLY A 145 -9.24 3.63 6.97
N GLU A 146 -9.50 3.70 8.28
CA GLU A 146 -8.60 4.36 9.23
C GLU A 146 -7.38 3.49 9.55
N LEU A 147 -7.58 2.19 9.77
CA LEU A 147 -6.48 1.25 10.02
C LEU A 147 -5.50 1.23 8.83
N TRP A 148 -6.01 1.22 7.60
CA TRP A 148 -5.21 1.32 6.38
C TRP A 148 -4.49 2.67 6.22
N ALA A 149 -5.03 3.73 6.80
CA ALA A 149 -4.42 5.06 6.75
C ALA A 149 -3.30 5.24 7.79
N PHE A 150 -3.31 4.46 8.86
CA PHE A 150 -2.37 4.60 9.98
C PHE A 150 -0.88 4.63 9.58
N PRO A 151 -0.38 3.81 8.64
CA PRO A 151 1.03 3.87 8.20
C PRO A 151 1.40 5.23 7.61
N ILE A 152 0.50 5.78 6.78
CA ILE A 152 0.69 7.09 6.16
C ILE A 152 0.59 8.19 7.22
N MET A 153 -0.30 8.05 8.21
CA MET A 153 -0.40 9.00 9.32
C MET A 153 0.86 9.03 10.17
N LEU A 154 1.46 7.87 10.46
CA LEU A 154 2.76 7.77 11.13
C LEU A 154 3.85 8.46 10.31
N GLN A 155 3.90 8.23 8.99
CA GLN A 155 4.86 8.94 8.11
C GLN A 155 4.69 10.46 8.19
N LEU A 156 3.47 10.96 8.08
CA LEU A 156 3.19 12.39 8.15
C LEU A 156 3.54 12.99 9.52
N ALA A 157 3.25 12.28 10.61
CA ALA A 157 3.56 12.72 11.96
C ALA A 157 5.09 12.68 12.24
N LEU A 158 5.82 11.72 11.65
CA LEU A 158 7.28 11.70 11.71
C LEU A 158 7.90 12.84 10.91
N LEU A 159 7.35 13.17 9.72
CA LEU A 159 7.76 14.35 8.96
C LEU A 159 7.50 15.65 9.72
N GLU A 160 6.40 15.73 10.47
CA GLU A 160 6.12 16.85 11.36
C GLU A 160 7.14 16.94 12.51
N ASN A 161 7.54 15.79 13.08
CA ASN A 161 8.61 15.73 14.08
C ASN A 161 9.96 16.16 13.50
N LEU A 162 10.30 15.71 12.29
CA LEU A 162 11.52 16.12 11.58
C LEU A 162 11.51 17.60 11.27
N ARG A 163 10.39 18.18 10.81
CA ARG A 163 10.24 19.62 10.60
C ARG A 163 10.57 20.41 11.86
N ARG A 164 10.03 19.97 13.00
CA ARG A 164 10.30 20.58 14.30
C ARG A 164 11.79 20.56 14.64
N VAL A 165 12.48 19.44 14.41
CA VAL A 165 13.92 19.36 14.68
C VAL A 165 14.74 20.16 13.67
N GLY A 166 14.39 20.12 12.38
CA GLY A 166 15.01 20.90 11.32
C GLY A 166 14.96 22.40 11.60
N LEU A 167 13.81 22.93 12.05
CA LEU A 167 13.70 24.31 12.51
C LEU A 167 14.63 24.65 13.68
N ARG A 168 14.83 23.72 14.62
CA ARG A 168 15.76 23.94 15.73
C ARG A 168 17.22 23.94 15.28
N ILE A 169 17.57 23.07 14.32
CA ILE A 169 18.91 23.05 13.71
C ILE A 169 19.14 24.35 12.95
N ALA A 170 18.18 24.79 12.13
CA ALA A 170 18.25 26.03 11.37
C ALA A 170 18.44 27.25 12.29
N ARG A 171 17.59 27.41 13.31
CA ARG A 171 17.72 28.50 14.28
C ARG A 171 19.06 28.46 15.03
N ARG A 172 19.52 27.27 15.42
CA ARG A 172 20.84 27.11 16.05
C ARG A 172 21.97 27.54 15.10
N ARG A 173 21.83 27.26 13.80
CA ARG A 173 22.79 27.67 12.78
C ARG A 173 22.81 29.19 12.62
N GLU A 174 21.66 29.85 12.54
CA GLU A 174 21.57 31.32 12.49
C GLU A 174 22.25 31.98 13.69
N GLU A 175 22.01 31.46 14.90
CA GLU A 175 22.64 31.95 16.14
C GLU A 175 24.17 31.75 16.13
N ARG A 176 24.66 30.65 15.54
CA ARG A 176 26.10 30.41 15.36
C ARG A 176 26.71 31.31 14.28
N ASP A 177 26.04 31.50 13.16
CA ASP A 177 26.52 32.38 12.08
C ASP A 177 26.59 33.84 12.56
N ALA A 178 25.65 34.27 13.40
CA ALA A 178 25.72 35.56 14.09
C ALA A 178 27.00 35.66 14.96
N ALA A 179 27.30 34.64 15.76
CA ALA A 179 28.52 34.59 16.58
C ALA A 179 29.79 34.64 15.73
N ILE A 180 29.84 33.86 14.64
CA ILE A 180 30.96 33.85 13.70
C ILE A 180 31.16 35.24 13.10
N SER A 181 30.09 35.88 12.63
CA SER A 181 30.18 37.22 12.01
C SER A 181 30.73 38.27 12.97
N TRP A 182 30.31 38.25 14.25
CA TRP A 182 30.80 39.17 15.27
C TRP A 182 32.23 38.87 15.67
N ALA A 183 32.57 37.60 15.90
CA ALA A 183 33.93 37.19 16.25
C ALA A 183 34.93 37.55 15.13
N ASP A 184 34.58 37.30 13.87
CA ASP A 184 35.45 37.58 12.73
C ASP A 184 35.60 39.10 12.50
N ARG A 185 34.53 39.88 12.69
CA ARG A 185 34.59 41.37 12.69
C ARG A 185 35.51 41.89 13.79
N MET A 186 35.38 41.37 15.01
CA MET A 186 36.23 41.75 16.14
C MET A 186 37.69 41.37 15.92
N HIS A 187 37.96 40.19 15.35
CA HIS A 187 39.31 39.76 14.98
C HIS A 187 39.94 40.67 13.95
N ALA A 188 39.24 40.91 12.84
CA ALA A 188 39.72 41.78 11.78
C ALA A 188 40.04 43.20 12.32
N MET A 189 39.21 43.70 13.24
CA MET A 189 39.43 45.00 13.89
C MET A 189 40.60 44.98 14.87
N ALA A 190 40.75 43.91 15.68
CA ALA A 190 41.87 43.78 16.61
C ALA A 190 43.23 43.72 15.90
N VAL A 191 43.28 43.10 14.71
CA VAL A 191 44.50 42.99 13.90
C VAL A 191 44.80 44.31 13.15
N LYS A 192 43.79 44.96 12.58
CA LYS A 192 44.00 46.17 11.75
C LYS A 192 44.04 47.47 12.56
N GLU A 193 43.12 47.64 13.51
CA GLU A 193 42.89 48.90 14.23
C GLU A 193 42.43 48.67 15.68
N PRO A 194 43.34 48.27 16.59
CA PRO A 194 42.98 47.88 17.96
C PRO A 194 42.32 48.99 18.79
N LYS A 195 42.49 50.26 18.42
CA LYS A 195 41.82 51.40 19.09
C LYS A 195 40.31 51.45 18.83
N GLN A 196 39.84 50.94 17.69
CA GLN A 196 38.42 50.90 17.35
C GLN A 196 37.69 49.68 17.93
N LEU A 197 38.42 48.72 18.50
CA LEU A 197 37.84 47.50 19.08
C LEU A 197 36.85 47.80 20.22
N VAL A 198 37.12 48.82 21.04
CA VAL A 198 36.23 49.25 22.13
C VAL A 198 34.92 49.82 21.59
N GLN A 199 34.98 50.53 20.45
CA GLN A 199 33.79 51.08 19.79
C GLN A 199 32.92 49.97 19.19
N LEU A 200 33.56 48.95 18.58
CA LEU A 200 32.86 47.76 18.09
C LEU A 200 32.24 46.93 19.22
N LEU A 201 32.88 46.86 20.38
CA LEU A 201 32.32 46.20 21.57
C LEU A 201 31.12 46.98 22.12
N ALA A 202 31.13 48.31 22.06
CA ALA A 202 29.98 49.14 22.39
C ALA A 202 28.82 48.96 21.38
N GLU A 203 29.12 48.84 20.07
CA GLU A 203 28.12 48.49 19.05
C GLU A 203 27.49 47.12 19.33
N PHE A 204 28.31 46.11 19.66
CA PHE A 204 27.83 44.77 20.02
C PHE A 204 26.96 44.79 21.28
N ALA A 205 27.34 45.58 22.28
CA ALA A 205 26.56 45.76 23.51
C ALA A 205 25.19 46.39 23.23
N ASN A 206 25.14 47.39 22.34
CA ASN A 206 23.93 48.15 21.99
C ASN A 206 23.01 47.41 20.99
N ALA A 207 23.54 46.47 20.22
CA ALA A 207 22.77 45.68 19.26
C ALA A 207 21.80 44.66 19.92
N ASP A 208 21.82 44.53 21.25
CA ASP A 208 21.00 43.63 22.06
C ASP A 208 20.95 42.18 21.52
N VAL A 209 22.11 41.68 21.07
CA VAL A 209 22.23 40.33 20.54
C VAL A 209 21.91 39.32 21.66
N PRO A 210 20.92 38.43 21.47
CA PRO A 210 20.60 37.44 22.49
C PRO A 210 21.78 36.47 22.65
N LEU A 211 22.36 36.45 23.85
CA LEU A 211 23.46 35.55 24.22
C LEU A 211 22.93 34.12 24.44
N THR A 212 22.43 33.50 23.37
CA THR A 212 21.96 32.12 23.42
C THR A 212 23.13 31.16 23.56
N ALA A 213 22.87 29.95 24.07
CA ALA A 213 23.92 28.97 24.29
C ALA A 213 24.73 28.61 23.01
N PRO A 214 24.12 28.43 21.82
CA PRO A 214 24.87 28.21 20.58
C PRO A 214 25.75 29.38 20.16
N PHE A 215 25.29 30.62 20.40
CA PHE A 215 26.06 31.83 20.13
C PHE A 215 27.31 31.86 21.01
N VAL A 216 27.14 31.71 22.32
CA VAL A 216 28.22 31.76 23.32
C VAL A 216 29.24 30.65 23.07
N GLU A 217 28.80 29.42 22.80
CA GLU A 217 29.68 28.28 22.52
C GLU A 217 30.64 28.55 21.35
N GLU A 218 30.13 29.06 20.22
CA GLU A 218 30.95 29.36 19.05
C GLU A 218 31.80 30.61 19.23
N PHE A 219 31.23 31.65 19.86
CA PHE A 219 31.93 32.91 20.13
C PHE A 219 33.15 32.69 21.03
N TYR A 220 33.01 31.94 22.12
CA TYR A 220 34.13 31.60 23.01
C TYR A 220 35.18 30.72 22.33
N ALA A 221 34.76 29.70 21.58
CA ALA A 221 35.68 28.81 20.87
C ALA A 221 36.60 29.59 19.91
N ARG A 222 36.06 30.61 19.24
CA ARG A 222 36.84 31.48 18.34
C ARG A 222 37.69 32.51 19.08
N LEU A 223 37.19 33.12 20.14
CA LEU A 223 37.98 34.05 20.97
C LEU A 223 39.22 33.35 21.54
N GLN A 224 39.08 32.11 22.03
CA GLN A 224 40.19 31.31 22.55
C GLN A 224 41.22 30.98 21.47
N ALA A 225 40.79 30.70 20.24
CA ALA A 225 41.69 30.41 19.12
C ALA A 225 42.54 31.62 18.67
N GLN A 226 42.12 32.84 18.99
CA GLN A 226 42.73 34.09 18.50
C GLN A 226 43.69 34.76 19.51
N GLY A 227 43.79 34.25 20.74
CA GLY A 227 44.85 34.60 21.71
C GLY A 227 44.58 35.79 22.65
N PRO A 228 45.62 36.29 23.35
CA PRO A 228 45.50 37.27 24.44
C PRO A 228 44.79 38.61 24.15
N PRO A 229 44.83 39.19 22.93
CA PRO A 229 44.15 40.47 22.63
C PRO A 229 42.63 40.42 22.85
N MET A 230 42.04 39.22 22.84
CA MET A 230 40.61 39.00 22.98
C MET A 230 40.15 38.75 24.42
N ALA A 231 41.07 38.67 25.39
CA ALA A 231 40.75 38.36 26.79
C ALA A 231 39.76 39.36 27.42
N PHE A 232 39.88 40.65 27.09
CA PHE A 232 38.96 41.67 27.60
C PHE A 232 37.51 41.47 27.12
N ILE A 233 37.32 41.00 25.88
CA ILE A 233 35.99 40.71 25.33
C ILE A 233 35.40 39.50 26.04
N GLN A 234 36.22 38.49 26.33
CA GLN A 234 35.80 37.32 27.09
C GLN A 234 35.29 37.72 28.49
N THR A 235 36.04 38.54 29.23
CA THR A 235 35.62 39.02 30.56
C THR A 235 34.33 39.84 30.50
N TRP A 236 34.13 40.63 29.45
CA TRP A 236 32.89 41.39 29.28
C TRP A 236 31.68 40.48 29.05
N VAL A 237 31.81 39.44 28.22
CA VAL A 237 30.74 38.46 28.02
C VAL A 237 30.46 37.67 29.30
N GLU A 238 31.49 37.27 30.06
CA GLU A 238 31.31 36.63 31.37
C GLU A 238 30.52 37.51 32.33
N HIS A 239 30.83 38.81 32.39
CA HIS A 239 30.08 39.76 33.22
C HIS A 239 28.61 39.88 32.79
N LYS A 240 28.33 40.00 31.48
CA LYS A 240 26.96 40.11 30.97
C LYS A 240 26.15 38.82 31.18
N LEU A 241 26.80 37.65 31.11
CA LEU A 241 26.17 36.36 31.43
C LEU A 241 25.85 36.24 32.94
N LEU A 242 26.75 36.72 33.80
CA LEU A 242 26.52 36.77 35.25
C LEU A 242 25.36 37.71 35.63
N GLU A 243 25.20 38.85 34.94
CA GLU A 243 24.02 39.72 35.09
C GLU A 243 22.71 39.00 34.74
N GLN A 244 22.75 38.04 33.81
CA GLN A 244 21.62 37.17 33.44
C GLN A 244 21.46 35.96 34.36
N GLY A 245 22.36 35.77 35.34
CA GLY A 245 22.32 34.67 36.31
C GLY A 245 22.77 33.31 35.76
N VAL A 246 23.46 33.27 34.63
CA VAL A 246 23.93 32.03 33.98
C VAL A 246 25.42 32.08 33.70
N THR A 247 26.13 30.96 33.83
CA THR A 247 27.54 30.87 33.42
C THR A 247 27.68 30.31 32.00
N ALA A 248 28.78 30.65 31.31
CA ALA A 248 29.10 30.10 30.01
C ALA A 248 29.19 28.55 30.02
N THR A 249 29.68 27.97 31.11
CA THR A 249 29.76 26.51 31.31
C THR A 249 28.38 25.87 31.42
N GLN A 250 27.47 26.44 32.22
CA GLN A 250 26.09 25.96 32.36
C GLN A 250 25.31 26.04 31.05
N LEU A 251 25.49 27.13 30.28
CA LEU A 251 24.89 27.28 28.96
C LEU A 251 25.41 26.25 27.97
N SER A 252 26.73 26.00 27.95
CA SER A 252 27.35 24.99 27.08
C SER A 252 26.86 23.57 27.41
N GLU A 253 26.77 23.21 28.70
CA GLU A 253 26.21 21.91 29.11
C GLU A 253 24.75 21.75 28.68
N ALA A 254 23.93 22.80 28.85
CA ALA A 254 22.53 22.81 28.42
C ALA A 254 22.40 22.68 26.88
N ALA A 255 23.26 23.35 26.12
CA ALA A 255 23.33 23.23 24.67
C ALA A 255 23.75 21.83 24.21
N GLY A 256 24.73 21.22 24.89
CA GLY A 256 25.19 19.86 24.65
C GLY A 256 24.08 18.83 24.88
N ARG A 257 23.37 18.92 26.02
CA ARG A 257 22.20 18.06 26.32
C ARG A 257 21.10 18.21 25.27
N THR A 258 20.81 19.44 24.84
CA THR A 258 19.80 19.73 23.81
C THR A 258 20.23 19.18 22.44
N ALA A 259 21.52 19.28 22.09
CA ALA A 259 22.08 18.72 20.86
C ALA A 259 21.92 17.19 20.83
N ALA A 260 22.35 16.51 21.90
CA ALA A 260 22.27 15.07 22.02
C ALA A 260 20.83 14.58 21.96
N THR A 261 19.92 15.27 22.64
CA THR A 261 18.48 14.97 22.60
C THR A 261 17.91 15.09 21.19
N ASN A 262 18.23 16.19 20.47
CA ASN A 262 17.77 16.35 19.10
C ASN A 262 18.32 15.24 18.19
N GLN A 263 19.61 14.90 18.32
CA GLN A 263 20.22 13.82 17.55
C GLN A 263 19.51 12.47 17.76
N ILE A 264 19.13 12.15 19.00
CA ILE A 264 18.37 10.93 19.32
C ILE A 264 16.95 10.98 18.71
N SER A 265 16.21 12.07 18.88
CA SER A 265 14.84 12.24 18.35
C SER A 265 14.80 12.08 16.82
N ILE A 266 15.82 12.61 16.15
CA ILE A 266 15.99 12.47 14.71
C ILE A 266 16.31 11.01 14.34
N ALA A 267 17.30 10.40 15.01
CA ALA A 267 17.70 9.01 14.75
C ALA A 267 16.51 8.05 14.92
N ASN A 268 15.71 8.27 15.97
CA ASN A 268 14.44 7.57 16.19
C ASN A 268 13.48 7.80 15.03
N SER A 269 13.29 9.05 14.58
CA SER A 269 12.35 9.36 13.49
C SER A 269 12.72 8.68 12.18
N ILE A 270 14.02 8.64 11.83
CA ILE A 270 14.48 7.93 10.64
C ILE A 270 14.37 6.41 10.80
N GLY A 271 14.74 5.87 11.97
CA GLY A 271 14.55 4.45 12.29
C GLY A 271 13.08 4.04 12.12
N SER A 272 12.17 4.85 12.63
CA SER A 272 10.72 4.67 12.51
C SER A 272 10.22 4.77 11.07
N LEU A 273 10.73 5.71 10.26
CA LEU A 273 10.38 5.79 8.84
C LEU A 273 10.81 4.52 8.07
N ARG A 274 11.99 3.99 8.38
CA ARG A 274 12.45 2.71 7.81
C ARG A 274 11.60 1.53 8.29
N PHE A 275 11.25 1.50 9.57
CA PHE A 275 10.34 0.50 10.13
C PHE A 275 8.99 0.51 9.40
N ILE A 276 8.39 1.69 9.17
CA ILE A 276 7.13 1.80 8.44
C ILE A 276 7.25 1.25 7.01
N GLY A 277 8.39 1.45 6.35
CA GLY A 277 8.61 0.89 5.01
C GLY A 277 8.80 -0.64 4.97
N ALA A 278 9.26 -1.25 6.06
CA ALA A 278 9.57 -2.67 6.15
C ALA A 278 8.44 -3.53 6.77
N MET A 279 7.56 -2.91 7.55
CA MET A 279 6.48 -3.60 8.25
C MET A 279 5.43 -4.14 7.27
N ASP A 280 4.95 -5.37 7.50
CA ASP A 280 3.81 -5.92 6.76
C ASP A 280 2.50 -5.38 7.31
N TRP A 281 2.09 -4.24 6.76
CA TRP A 281 0.85 -3.57 7.14
C TRP A 281 -0.41 -4.38 6.83
N LYS A 282 -0.34 -5.37 5.93
CA LYS A 282 -1.48 -6.24 5.63
C LYS A 282 -1.84 -7.08 6.84
N ASN A 283 -0.87 -7.80 7.38
CA ASN A 283 -1.05 -8.62 8.57
C ASN A 283 -1.37 -7.78 9.81
N TYR A 284 -0.74 -6.59 9.92
CA TYR A 284 -1.03 -5.66 11.01
C TYR A 284 -2.50 -5.23 11.03
N VAL A 285 -3.04 -4.77 9.90
CA VAL A 285 -4.44 -4.32 9.80
C VAL A 285 -5.41 -5.48 10.04
N GLU A 286 -5.14 -6.67 9.49
CA GLU A 286 -5.96 -7.86 9.73
C GLU A 286 -6.02 -8.25 11.21
N SER A 287 -4.89 -8.17 11.92
CA SER A 287 -4.84 -8.54 13.34
C SER A 287 -5.65 -7.61 14.26
N LEU A 288 -5.74 -6.33 13.90
CA LEU A 288 -6.38 -5.27 14.70
C LEU A 288 -7.79 -4.91 14.24
N SER A 289 -8.21 -5.41 13.08
CA SER A 289 -9.53 -5.11 12.53
C SER A 289 -10.61 -5.94 13.22
N VAL A 290 -11.54 -5.26 13.89
CA VAL A 290 -12.72 -5.90 14.49
C VAL A 290 -13.62 -6.52 13.40
N VAL A 291 -13.64 -5.93 12.20
CA VAL A 291 -14.36 -6.49 11.04
C VAL A 291 -13.72 -7.80 10.59
N GLU A 292 -12.39 -7.87 10.52
CA GLU A 292 -11.69 -9.11 10.16
C GLU A 292 -11.95 -10.21 11.18
N GLN A 293 -11.86 -9.88 12.48
CA GLN A 293 -12.16 -10.82 13.56
C GLN A 293 -13.60 -11.35 13.47
N THR A 294 -14.56 -10.50 13.10
CA THR A 294 -15.97 -10.91 12.88
C THR A 294 -16.10 -11.83 11.67
N LEU A 295 -15.40 -11.55 10.57
CA LEU A 295 -15.47 -12.40 9.37
C LEU A 295 -14.84 -13.79 9.57
N CYS A 296 -13.89 -13.91 10.50
CA CYS A 296 -13.36 -15.20 10.93
C CYS A 296 -14.38 -16.09 11.66
N GLU A 297 -15.55 -15.56 12.07
CA GLU A 297 -16.66 -16.34 12.63
C GLU A 297 -17.52 -17.03 11.55
N ASP A 298 -17.05 -17.05 10.29
CA ASP A 298 -17.69 -17.74 9.18
C ASP A 298 -17.94 -19.23 9.52
N PRO A 299 -19.19 -19.73 9.40
CA PRO A 299 -19.53 -21.07 9.87
C PRO A 299 -18.87 -22.19 9.06
N THR A 300 -18.41 -21.90 7.83
CA THR A 300 -17.65 -22.86 7.02
C THR A 300 -16.17 -22.90 7.36
N GLY A 301 -15.66 -21.91 8.09
CA GLY A 301 -14.22 -21.73 8.40
C GLY A 301 -13.35 -21.46 7.16
N MET A 302 -13.95 -21.27 5.98
CA MET A 302 -13.21 -21.10 4.73
C MET A 302 -12.65 -19.69 4.58
N TYR A 303 -13.25 -18.69 5.22
CA TYR A 303 -12.78 -17.30 5.15
C TYR A 303 -11.32 -17.17 5.58
N THR A 304 -10.92 -17.78 6.70
CA THR A 304 -9.54 -17.74 7.21
C THR A 304 -8.52 -18.39 6.26
N ASN A 305 -8.98 -19.33 5.43
CA ASN A 305 -8.14 -20.02 4.45
C ASN A 305 -8.10 -19.28 3.09
N GLN A 306 -8.68 -18.09 2.96
CA GLN A 306 -8.67 -17.31 1.73
C GLN A 306 -7.44 -16.43 1.60
N ASP A 307 -7.01 -16.21 0.36
CA ASP A 307 -5.91 -15.30 0.07
C ASP A 307 -6.24 -13.86 0.48
N PHE A 308 -5.20 -13.08 0.75
CA PHE A 308 -5.35 -11.70 1.18
C PHE A 308 -6.23 -10.89 0.21
N ALA A 309 -6.08 -11.08 -1.10
CA ALA A 309 -6.86 -10.33 -2.10
C ALA A 309 -8.36 -10.63 -2.03
N THR A 310 -8.75 -11.88 -1.76
CA THR A 310 -10.14 -12.26 -1.57
C THR A 310 -10.71 -11.67 -0.29
N ARG A 311 -9.98 -11.79 0.84
CA ARG A 311 -10.39 -11.22 2.13
C ARG A 311 -10.51 -9.69 2.06
N ASP A 312 -9.56 -9.04 1.40
CA ASP A 312 -9.57 -7.59 1.19
C ASP A 312 -10.75 -7.12 0.34
N ARG A 313 -11.11 -7.87 -0.69
CA ARG A 313 -12.33 -7.61 -1.46
C ARG A 313 -13.59 -7.69 -0.59
N TYR A 314 -13.66 -8.65 0.33
CA TYR A 314 -14.82 -8.78 1.23
C TYR A 314 -14.91 -7.58 2.16
N ARG A 315 -13.79 -7.14 2.72
CA ARG A 315 -13.67 -5.91 3.53
C ARG A 315 -14.12 -4.67 2.76
N HIS A 316 -13.68 -4.49 1.52
CA HIS A 316 -14.14 -3.37 0.69
C HIS A 316 -15.65 -3.38 0.40
N VAL A 317 -16.26 -4.56 0.21
CA VAL A 317 -17.72 -4.63 0.08
C VAL A 317 -18.42 -4.15 1.35
N ILE A 318 -17.90 -4.51 2.53
CA ILE A 318 -18.46 -4.08 3.82
C ILE A 318 -18.37 -2.56 3.96
N GLU A 319 -17.23 -1.95 3.62
CA GLU A 319 -17.07 -0.49 3.61
C GLU A 319 -18.09 0.18 2.67
N ASP A 320 -18.28 -0.36 1.46
CA ASP A 320 -19.22 0.17 0.49
C ASP A 320 -20.68 0.08 0.95
N VAL A 321 -21.06 -1.03 1.58
CA VAL A 321 -22.42 -1.23 2.12
C VAL A 321 -22.65 -0.35 3.36
N ALA A 322 -21.66 -0.24 4.24
CA ALA A 322 -21.71 0.65 5.40
C ALA A 322 -21.86 2.12 4.96
N ARG A 323 -21.11 2.55 3.94
CA ARG A 323 -21.21 3.93 3.38
C ARG A 323 -22.59 4.25 2.80
N GLY A 324 -23.27 3.25 2.25
CA GLY A 324 -24.64 3.38 1.73
C GLY A 324 -25.74 3.24 2.78
N SER A 325 -25.41 2.92 4.02
CA SER A 325 -26.38 2.67 5.11
C SER A 325 -26.12 3.58 6.32
N SER A 326 -26.99 3.49 7.34
CA SER A 326 -26.79 4.16 8.62
C SER A 326 -26.03 3.29 9.64
N CYS A 327 -25.59 2.10 9.23
CA CYS A 327 -24.95 1.11 10.10
C CYS A 327 -23.42 1.22 10.06
N SER A 328 -22.75 0.77 11.12
CA SER A 328 -21.29 0.71 11.13
C SER A 328 -20.77 -0.45 10.27
N GLU A 329 -19.49 -0.41 9.90
CA GLU A 329 -18.82 -1.50 9.20
C GLU A 329 -18.91 -2.83 9.98
N LEU A 330 -18.83 -2.74 11.31
CA LEU A 330 -18.98 -3.89 12.20
C LEU A 330 -20.40 -4.47 12.15
N ASP A 331 -21.43 -3.63 12.15
CA ASP A 331 -22.81 -4.10 12.09
C ASP A 331 -23.12 -4.80 10.76
N VAL A 332 -22.58 -4.29 9.65
CA VAL A 332 -22.68 -4.92 8.33
C VAL A 332 -21.99 -6.28 8.32
N ALA A 333 -20.78 -6.37 8.87
CA ALA A 333 -20.04 -7.62 8.98
C ALA A 333 -20.81 -8.66 9.80
N ARG A 334 -21.33 -8.27 10.98
CA ARG A 334 -22.17 -9.12 11.83
C ARG A 334 -23.41 -9.59 11.11
N GLN A 335 -24.11 -8.71 10.40
CA GLN A 335 -25.31 -9.08 9.65
C GLN A 335 -25.00 -10.11 8.56
N ALA A 336 -23.86 -9.99 7.87
CA ALA A 336 -23.43 -10.97 6.88
C ALA A 336 -23.17 -12.34 7.50
N ILE A 337 -22.53 -12.39 8.67
CA ILE A 337 -22.28 -13.63 9.42
C ILE A 337 -23.57 -14.26 9.94
N VAL A 338 -24.49 -13.48 10.50
CA VAL A 338 -25.80 -13.98 10.98
C VAL A 338 -26.58 -14.62 9.83
N LEU A 339 -26.55 -14.02 8.63
CA LEU A 339 -27.20 -14.60 7.45
C LEU A 339 -26.56 -15.94 7.04
N ALA A 340 -25.22 -16.02 7.04
CA ALA A 340 -24.48 -17.25 6.78
C ALA A 340 -24.75 -18.34 7.82
N GLN A 341 -24.77 -18.01 9.11
CA GLN A 341 -25.10 -18.95 10.19
C GLN A 341 -26.54 -19.46 10.05
N THR A 342 -27.50 -18.57 9.77
CA THR A 342 -28.91 -18.96 9.56
C THR A 342 -29.07 -19.90 8.36
N ALA A 343 -28.30 -19.70 7.29
CA ALA A 343 -28.31 -20.59 6.14
C ALA A 343 -27.64 -21.94 6.46
N ALA A 344 -26.54 -21.93 7.21
CA ALA A 344 -25.87 -23.15 7.67
C ALA A 344 -26.80 -24.03 8.52
N GLU A 345 -27.59 -23.42 9.42
CA GLU A 345 -28.58 -24.13 10.25
C GLU A 345 -29.71 -24.76 9.42
N ARG A 346 -30.15 -24.09 8.35
CA ARG A 346 -31.30 -24.54 7.53
C ARG A 346 -30.93 -25.53 6.43
N MET A 347 -29.80 -25.33 5.77
CA MET A 347 -29.40 -26.03 4.54
C MET A 347 -28.15 -26.88 4.72
N GLY A 348 -27.48 -26.79 5.88
CA GLY A 348 -26.24 -27.48 6.18
C GLY A 348 -25.00 -26.68 5.79
N SER A 349 -23.87 -27.01 6.41
CA SER A 349 -22.57 -26.34 6.24
C SER A 349 -21.91 -26.53 4.86
N ASN A 350 -22.44 -27.43 4.03
CA ASN A 350 -21.92 -27.68 2.68
C ASN A 350 -22.63 -26.85 1.61
N ASP A 351 -23.71 -26.15 1.95
CA ASP A 351 -24.40 -25.30 0.99
C ASP A 351 -23.64 -23.99 0.79
N ARG A 352 -23.67 -23.46 -0.44
CA ARG A 352 -22.98 -22.22 -0.82
C ARG A 352 -23.49 -21.03 -0.03
N ALA A 353 -24.77 -21.06 0.37
CA ALA A 353 -25.38 -20.01 1.19
C ALA A 353 -24.84 -19.98 2.63
N SER A 354 -24.20 -21.05 3.11
CA SER A 354 -23.62 -21.07 4.46
C SER A 354 -22.33 -20.23 4.57
N HIS A 355 -21.67 -19.88 3.47
CA HIS A 355 -20.45 -19.08 3.50
C HIS A 355 -20.72 -17.57 3.43
N VAL A 356 -20.02 -16.78 4.24
CA VAL A 356 -20.15 -15.30 4.27
C VAL A 356 -19.93 -14.64 2.91
N GLY A 357 -19.03 -15.18 2.08
CA GLY A 357 -18.76 -14.68 0.73
C GLY A 357 -19.98 -14.65 -0.18
N TYR A 358 -20.96 -15.55 0.04
CA TYR A 358 -22.21 -15.57 -0.72
C TYR A 358 -23.03 -14.27 -0.54
N TYR A 359 -23.05 -13.73 0.68
CA TYR A 359 -23.76 -12.50 1.03
C TYR A 359 -22.96 -11.23 0.72
N LEU A 360 -21.65 -11.32 0.55
CA LEU A 360 -20.81 -10.17 0.23
C LEU A 360 -20.64 -9.98 -1.28
N ILE A 361 -20.23 -11.02 -2.01
CA ILE A 361 -19.80 -10.89 -3.41
C ILE A 361 -20.71 -11.59 -4.43
N ASP A 362 -21.71 -12.34 -3.97
CA ASP A 362 -22.55 -13.16 -4.85
C ASP A 362 -24.05 -12.90 -4.68
N HIS A 363 -24.89 -13.91 -4.93
CA HIS A 363 -26.35 -13.76 -5.03
C HIS A 363 -27.03 -13.35 -3.71
N GLY A 364 -26.40 -13.59 -2.55
CA GLY A 364 -26.92 -13.18 -1.25
C GLY A 364 -26.80 -11.68 -0.97
N ARG A 365 -26.07 -10.92 -1.79
CA ARG A 365 -25.81 -9.49 -1.55
C ARG A 365 -27.05 -8.63 -1.45
N ASP A 366 -28.08 -8.92 -2.26
CA ASP A 366 -29.33 -8.17 -2.22
C ASP A 366 -30.10 -8.39 -0.91
N ILE A 367 -29.88 -9.51 -0.21
CA ILE A 367 -30.49 -9.79 1.10
C ILE A 367 -29.78 -8.97 2.18
N LEU A 368 -28.44 -8.95 2.16
CA LEU A 368 -27.65 -8.15 3.08
C LEU A 368 -27.98 -6.65 2.95
N GLU A 369 -27.99 -6.13 1.73
CA GLU A 369 -28.27 -4.71 1.48
C GLU A 369 -29.68 -4.29 1.94
N ARG A 370 -30.68 -5.18 1.79
CA ARG A 370 -32.02 -4.95 2.33
C ARG A 370 -32.05 -5.03 3.85
N GLY A 371 -31.31 -5.96 4.46
CA GLY A 371 -31.21 -6.10 5.91
C GLY A 371 -30.63 -4.86 6.61
N VAL A 372 -29.70 -4.17 5.94
CA VAL A 372 -29.04 -2.96 6.46
C VAL A 372 -29.68 -1.66 5.91
N ASN A 373 -30.79 -1.74 5.16
CA ASN A 373 -31.43 -0.59 4.51
C ASN A 373 -30.46 0.27 3.67
N CYS A 374 -29.57 -0.37 2.93
CA CYS A 374 -28.55 0.29 2.13
C CYS A 374 -29.16 1.02 0.91
N ARG A 375 -28.78 2.28 0.72
CA ARG A 375 -29.11 3.07 -0.47
C ARG A 375 -28.14 2.72 -1.60
N VAL A 376 -28.52 1.75 -2.40
CA VAL A 376 -27.74 1.29 -3.54
C VAL A 376 -27.73 2.35 -4.66
N SER A 377 -26.54 2.66 -5.21
CA SER A 377 -26.40 3.57 -6.33
C SER A 377 -27.02 3.00 -7.62
N TRP A 378 -27.54 3.88 -8.49
CA TRP A 378 -28.15 3.48 -9.76
C TRP A 378 -27.18 2.71 -10.68
N ASN A 379 -25.89 3.07 -10.67
CA ASN A 379 -24.87 2.38 -11.46
C ASN A 379 -24.70 0.92 -11.04
N LEU A 380 -24.76 0.64 -9.72
CA LEU A 380 -24.64 -0.72 -9.21
C LEU A 380 -25.88 -1.55 -9.56
N ARG A 381 -27.07 -0.95 -9.53
CA ARG A 381 -28.32 -1.59 -9.97
C ARG A 381 -28.29 -1.93 -11.46
N PHE A 382 -27.82 -1.00 -12.30
CA PHE A 382 -27.67 -1.22 -13.73
C PHE A 382 -26.68 -2.35 -14.02
N SER A 383 -25.51 -2.34 -13.37
CA SER A 383 -24.50 -3.41 -13.49
C SER A 383 -25.07 -4.79 -13.12
N ARG A 384 -25.95 -4.87 -12.12
CA ARG A 384 -26.64 -6.12 -11.76
C ARG A 384 -27.66 -6.54 -12.82
N ALA A 385 -28.46 -5.61 -13.34
CA ALA A 385 -29.42 -5.91 -14.40
C ALA A 385 -28.75 -6.40 -15.69
N VAL A 386 -27.55 -5.88 -16.01
CA VAL A 386 -26.73 -6.35 -17.14
C VAL A 386 -26.45 -7.85 -17.06
N ARG A 387 -26.38 -8.44 -15.86
CA ARG A 387 -26.15 -9.88 -15.68
C ARG A 387 -27.29 -10.73 -16.24
N ASP A 388 -28.52 -10.28 -16.10
CA ASP A 388 -29.68 -11.06 -16.47
C ASP A 388 -29.96 -10.92 -17.99
N PHE A 389 -29.41 -9.88 -18.63
CA PHE A 389 -29.56 -9.59 -20.06
C PHE A 389 -28.24 -9.67 -20.87
N ARG A 390 -27.22 -10.39 -20.39
CA ARG A 390 -25.87 -10.46 -21.01
C ARG A 390 -25.88 -10.71 -22.51
N LEU A 391 -26.67 -11.69 -22.96
CA LEU A 391 -26.75 -12.07 -24.36
C LEU A 391 -27.31 -10.93 -25.21
N ILE A 392 -28.41 -10.30 -24.75
CA ILE A 392 -29.08 -9.21 -25.46
C ILE A 392 -28.20 -7.96 -25.49
N LEU A 393 -27.51 -7.66 -24.39
CA LEU A 393 -26.61 -6.52 -24.31
C LEU A 393 -25.32 -6.69 -25.11
N TYR A 394 -24.90 -7.92 -25.39
CA TYR A 394 -23.77 -8.21 -26.28
C TYR A 394 -24.18 -8.24 -27.75
N LEU A 395 -25.19 -9.05 -28.09
CA LEU A 395 -25.64 -9.22 -29.48
C LEU A 395 -26.42 -8.01 -30.01
N GLY A 396 -27.15 -7.30 -29.15
CA GLY A 396 -27.99 -6.16 -29.55
C GLY A 396 -27.19 -5.05 -30.23
N PRO A 397 -26.14 -4.50 -29.60
CA PRO A 397 -25.26 -3.50 -30.22
C PRO A 397 -24.55 -4.02 -31.48
N ILE A 398 -24.14 -5.29 -31.50
CA ILE A 398 -23.50 -5.90 -32.69
C ILE A 398 -24.48 -5.92 -33.86
N LEU A 399 -25.69 -6.44 -33.65
CA LEU A 399 -26.73 -6.50 -34.67
C LEU A 399 -27.16 -5.11 -35.13
N LEU A 400 -27.32 -4.17 -34.18
CA LEU A 400 -27.70 -2.79 -34.48
C LEU A 400 -26.65 -2.07 -35.32
N LEU A 401 -25.37 -2.13 -34.90
CA LEU A 401 -24.27 -1.48 -35.61
C LEU A 401 -24.05 -2.12 -36.98
N THR A 402 -24.13 -3.45 -37.06
CA THR A 402 -24.00 -4.17 -38.33
C THR A 402 -25.12 -3.77 -39.28
N ALA A 403 -26.38 -3.82 -38.84
CA ALA A 403 -27.53 -3.45 -39.65
C ALA A 403 -27.44 -1.98 -40.12
N LEU A 404 -27.13 -1.05 -39.20
CA LEU A 404 -27.05 0.38 -39.51
C LEU A 404 -25.93 0.67 -40.52
N ALA A 405 -24.74 0.12 -40.34
CA ALA A 405 -23.64 0.35 -41.25
C ALA A 405 -23.86 -0.33 -42.61
N THR A 406 -24.44 -1.54 -42.66
CA THR A 406 -24.83 -2.17 -43.92
C THR A 406 -25.90 -1.36 -44.65
N LEU A 407 -26.89 -0.81 -43.93
CA LEU A 407 -27.91 0.09 -44.51
C LEU A 407 -27.27 1.36 -45.08
N VAL A 408 -26.35 2.01 -44.35
CA VAL A 408 -25.64 3.21 -44.83
C VAL A 408 -24.88 2.92 -46.12
N VAL A 409 -24.17 1.78 -46.19
CA VAL A 409 -23.44 1.37 -47.40
C VAL A 409 -24.41 1.14 -48.56
N LEU A 410 -25.50 0.40 -48.35
CA LEU A 410 -26.49 0.11 -49.39
C LEU A 410 -27.17 1.35 -49.94
N PHE A 411 -27.54 2.32 -49.09
CA PHE A 411 -28.17 3.57 -49.52
C PHE A 411 -27.20 4.60 -50.11
N SER A 412 -25.88 4.43 -49.94
CA SER A 412 -24.88 5.33 -50.52
C SER A 412 -24.62 5.04 -52.01
N PHE A 413 -25.01 3.87 -52.52
CA PHE A 413 -24.89 3.54 -53.93
C PHE A 413 -26.19 3.88 -54.67
N GLU A 414 -26.21 5.04 -55.35
CA GLU A 414 -27.30 5.39 -56.26
C GLU A 414 -27.32 4.42 -57.46
N GLY A 415 -28.38 3.61 -57.58
CA GLY A 415 -28.61 2.75 -58.77
C GLY A 415 -28.99 1.29 -58.49
N PHE A 416 -28.88 0.80 -57.26
CA PHE A 416 -29.27 -0.58 -56.90
C PHE A 416 -30.58 -0.59 -56.10
N GLY A 417 -31.69 -0.95 -56.77
CA GLY A 417 -32.97 -1.17 -56.10
C GLY A 417 -33.07 -2.56 -55.45
N PRO A 418 -34.04 -2.79 -54.54
CA PRO A 418 -34.26 -4.09 -53.91
C PRO A 418 -34.66 -5.21 -54.91
N ASP A 419 -35.03 -4.86 -56.13
CA ASP A 419 -35.34 -5.79 -57.23
C ASP A 419 -34.09 -6.33 -57.95
N ASP A 420 -32.90 -5.77 -57.71
CA ASP A 420 -31.63 -6.25 -58.30
C ASP A 420 -30.95 -7.27 -57.38
N TRP A 421 -30.50 -8.40 -57.93
CA TRP A 421 -29.74 -9.41 -57.18
C TRP A 421 -28.44 -8.87 -56.58
N ARG A 422 -27.84 -7.85 -57.20
CA ARG A 422 -26.61 -7.20 -56.73
C ARG A 422 -26.81 -6.51 -55.39
N PHE A 423 -28.02 -6.00 -55.11
CA PHE A 423 -28.36 -5.39 -53.83
C PHE A 423 -28.26 -6.42 -52.69
N TRP A 424 -28.86 -7.60 -52.87
CA TRP A 424 -28.80 -8.68 -51.89
C TRP A 424 -27.39 -9.26 -51.75
N PHE A 425 -26.66 -9.40 -52.86
CA PHE A 425 -25.26 -9.84 -52.82
C PHE A 425 -24.38 -8.87 -52.03
N LEU A 426 -24.47 -7.56 -52.30
CA LEU A 426 -23.72 -6.53 -51.59
C LEU A 426 -24.18 -6.40 -50.12
N GLY A 427 -25.47 -6.58 -49.85
CA GLY A 427 -26.03 -6.56 -48.51
C GLY A 427 -25.50 -7.71 -47.66
N ILE A 428 -25.51 -8.94 -48.16
CA ILE A 428 -25.02 -10.13 -47.42
C ILE A 428 -23.51 -10.05 -47.21
N THR A 429 -22.75 -9.74 -48.26
CA THR A 429 -21.28 -9.63 -48.17
C THR A 429 -20.86 -8.45 -47.30
N GLY A 430 -21.54 -7.31 -47.42
CA GLY A 430 -21.36 -6.15 -46.56
C GLY A 430 -21.70 -6.44 -45.11
N MET A 431 -22.78 -7.18 -44.83
CA MET A 431 -23.15 -7.58 -43.47
C MET A 431 -22.08 -8.47 -42.84
N MET A 432 -21.51 -9.43 -43.59
CA MET A 432 -20.38 -10.22 -43.12
C MET A 432 -19.14 -9.36 -42.81
N GLY A 433 -18.74 -8.48 -43.73
CA GLY A 433 -17.55 -7.64 -43.55
C GLY A 433 -17.70 -6.63 -42.40
N VAL A 434 -18.84 -5.96 -42.32
CA VAL A 434 -19.15 -4.96 -41.27
C VAL A 434 -19.31 -5.63 -39.90
N SER A 435 -19.87 -6.84 -39.84
CA SER A 435 -20.06 -7.55 -38.58
C SER A 435 -18.74 -7.78 -37.83
N ALA A 436 -17.65 -8.05 -38.54
CA ALA A 436 -16.33 -8.22 -37.93
C ALA A 436 -15.84 -6.93 -37.25
N LEU A 437 -16.11 -5.77 -37.86
CA LEU A 437 -15.80 -4.46 -37.27
C LEU A 437 -16.72 -4.16 -36.08
N ALA A 438 -18.02 -4.42 -36.20
CA ALA A 438 -18.98 -4.23 -35.12
C ALA A 438 -18.65 -5.08 -33.89
N VAL A 439 -18.31 -6.36 -34.08
CA VAL A 439 -17.86 -7.27 -33.02
C VAL A 439 -16.60 -6.72 -32.35
N SER A 440 -15.62 -6.27 -33.13
CA SER A 440 -14.37 -5.71 -32.58
C SER A 440 -14.61 -4.45 -31.76
N LEU A 441 -15.46 -3.55 -32.23
CA LEU A 441 -15.82 -2.32 -31.53
C LEU A 441 -16.58 -2.60 -30.23
N VAL A 442 -17.57 -3.51 -30.27
CA VAL A 442 -18.32 -3.90 -29.07
C VAL A 442 -17.41 -4.61 -28.07
N ASN A 443 -16.49 -5.47 -28.52
CA ASN A 443 -15.48 -6.09 -27.66
C ASN A 443 -14.59 -5.04 -26.99
N LEU A 444 -14.18 -3.98 -27.70
CA LEU A 444 -13.40 -2.87 -27.12
C LEU A 444 -14.21 -2.09 -26.07
N VAL A 445 -15.48 -1.79 -26.34
CA VAL A 445 -16.35 -1.12 -25.36
C VAL A 445 -16.54 -2.01 -24.13
N VAL A 446 -16.73 -3.31 -24.32
CA VAL A 446 -16.86 -4.30 -23.24
C VAL A 446 -15.60 -4.33 -22.37
N THR A 447 -14.40 -4.37 -22.96
CA THR A 447 -13.15 -4.41 -22.18
C THR A 447 -12.86 -3.12 -21.43
N LEU A 448 -13.34 -1.97 -21.92
CA LEU A 448 -13.21 -0.68 -21.23
C LEU A 448 -14.25 -0.47 -20.11
N THR A 449 -15.42 -1.11 -20.21
CA THR A 449 -16.55 -0.86 -19.30
C THR A 449 -16.75 -1.93 -18.24
N LEU A 450 -16.44 -3.20 -18.55
CA LEU A 450 -16.64 -4.32 -17.65
C LEU A 450 -15.33 -4.70 -16.95
N ALA A 451 -15.27 -4.46 -15.64
CA ALA A 451 -14.17 -4.91 -14.82
C ALA A 451 -14.15 -6.44 -14.73
N PRO A 452 -12.97 -7.09 -14.84
CA PRO A 452 -12.86 -8.54 -14.71
C PRO A 452 -13.26 -8.99 -13.30
N ARG A 453 -14.08 -10.05 -13.22
CA ARG A 453 -14.49 -10.62 -11.93
C ARG A 453 -13.42 -11.59 -11.45
N ALA A 454 -12.62 -11.17 -10.47
CA ALA A 454 -11.72 -12.08 -9.77
C ALA A 454 -12.55 -13.18 -9.09
N LEU A 455 -12.11 -14.44 -9.21
CA LEU A 455 -12.68 -15.54 -8.45
C LEU A 455 -12.04 -15.55 -7.05
N PRO A 456 -12.81 -15.86 -5.98
CA PRO A 456 -12.24 -16.10 -4.66
C PRO A 456 -11.17 -17.19 -4.72
N ARG A 457 -10.04 -16.95 -4.07
CA ARG A 457 -8.90 -17.87 -4.02
C ARG A 457 -8.62 -18.28 -2.58
N LEU A 458 -8.19 -19.52 -2.43
CA LEU A 458 -7.62 -20.00 -1.17
C LEU A 458 -6.15 -19.63 -1.09
N ASP A 459 -5.67 -19.43 0.14
CA ASP A 459 -4.26 -19.19 0.41
C ASP A 459 -3.52 -20.52 0.57
N PHE A 460 -2.69 -20.82 -0.43
CA PHE A 460 -1.73 -21.93 -0.40
C PHE A 460 -0.29 -21.42 -0.53
N SER A 461 -0.02 -20.17 -0.14
CA SER A 461 1.31 -19.54 -0.22
C SER A 461 2.36 -20.29 0.61
N GLY A 462 1.95 -20.90 1.72
CA GLY A 462 2.79 -21.76 2.54
C GLY A 462 3.03 -23.12 1.88
N ARG A 463 2.00 -23.97 1.85
CA ARG A 463 1.98 -25.31 1.23
C ARG A 463 0.55 -25.75 0.93
N ILE A 464 0.39 -26.71 0.03
CA ILE A 464 -0.90 -27.38 -0.23
C ILE A 464 -1.15 -28.44 0.85
N PRO A 465 -2.27 -28.40 1.61
CA PRO A 465 -2.62 -29.45 2.58
C PRO A 465 -2.96 -30.79 1.93
N SER A 466 -2.86 -31.88 2.69
CA SER A 466 -3.17 -33.25 2.20
C SER A 466 -4.63 -33.44 1.78
N VAL A 467 -5.55 -32.66 2.33
CA VAL A 467 -6.97 -32.66 1.94
C VAL A 467 -7.17 -32.05 0.54
N HIS A 468 -6.28 -31.16 0.12
CA HIS A 468 -6.33 -30.45 -1.16
C HIS A 468 -5.26 -30.95 -2.15
N ARG A 469 -4.89 -32.24 -2.07
CA ARG A 469 -3.94 -32.85 -3.03
C ARG A 469 -4.35 -32.52 -4.45
N THR A 470 -3.40 -31.93 -5.18
CA THR A 470 -3.65 -31.34 -6.49
C THR A 470 -2.79 -32.05 -7.52
N MET A 471 -3.37 -32.32 -8.68
CA MET A 471 -2.65 -32.87 -9.82
C MET A 471 -2.74 -31.89 -10.99
N VAL A 472 -1.59 -31.50 -11.52
CA VAL A 472 -1.47 -30.72 -12.75
C VAL A 472 -1.45 -31.69 -13.92
N VAL A 473 -2.53 -31.71 -14.68
CA VAL A 473 -2.68 -32.56 -15.86
C VAL A 473 -2.38 -31.73 -17.11
N VAL A 474 -1.41 -32.17 -17.91
CA VAL A 474 -1.06 -31.56 -19.19
C VAL A 474 -1.62 -32.43 -20.32
N PRO A 475 -2.73 -32.03 -20.96
CA PRO A 475 -3.27 -32.74 -22.11
C PRO A 475 -2.39 -32.50 -23.34
N THR A 476 -2.00 -33.57 -24.05
CA THR A 476 -1.14 -33.48 -25.24
C THR A 476 -1.31 -34.67 -26.19
N LEU A 477 -0.93 -34.48 -27.46
CA LEU A 477 -0.92 -35.54 -28.48
C LEU A 477 0.49 -36.11 -28.65
N LEU A 478 0.64 -37.42 -28.58
CA LEU A 478 1.87 -38.12 -28.93
C LEU A 478 2.03 -38.14 -30.45
N SER A 479 3.06 -37.44 -30.92
CA SER A 479 3.32 -37.30 -32.35
C SER A 479 4.70 -37.80 -32.75
N ARG A 480 5.76 -37.27 -32.12
CA ARG A 480 7.16 -37.55 -32.47
C ARG A 480 7.97 -37.79 -31.20
N SER A 481 9.02 -38.58 -31.31
CA SER A 481 9.92 -38.88 -30.21
C SER A 481 10.55 -37.64 -29.57
N GLN A 482 10.98 -36.67 -30.40
CA GLN A 482 11.55 -35.40 -29.91
C GLN A 482 10.54 -34.58 -29.10
N GLU A 483 9.29 -34.48 -29.56
CA GLU A 483 8.24 -33.75 -28.85
C GLU A 483 7.94 -34.38 -27.49
N ILE A 484 8.06 -35.71 -27.37
CA ILE A 484 7.92 -36.42 -26.09
C ILE A 484 9.05 -36.02 -25.13
N ASP A 485 10.28 -35.89 -25.61
CA ASP A 485 11.40 -35.45 -24.77
C ASP A 485 11.20 -34.02 -24.28
N ASP A 486 10.81 -33.11 -25.19
CA ASP A 486 10.52 -31.71 -24.85
C ASP A 486 9.37 -31.59 -23.82
N LEU A 487 8.34 -32.45 -23.94
CA LEU A 487 7.23 -32.52 -22.99
C LEU A 487 7.67 -33.00 -21.60
N LEU A 488 8.57 -34.00 -21.54
CA LEU A 488 9.13 -34.51 -20.30
C LEU A 488 10.02 -33.46 -19.61
N GLU A 489 10.86 -32.77 -20.38
CA GLU A 489 11.66 -31.64 -19.88
C GLU A 489 10.77 -30.52 -19.35
N ALA A 490 9.72 -30.14 -20.08
CA ALA A 490 8.76 -29.14 -19.61
C ALA A 490 8.02 -29.57 -18.34
N LEU A 491 7.73 -30.87 -18.18
CA LEU A 491 7.11 -31.44 -16.99
C LEU A 491 8.06 -31.35 -15.78
N GLU A 492 9.34 -31.67 -16.00
CA GLU A 492 10.41 -31.55 -15.01
C GLU A 492 10.61 -30.09 -14.57
N ILE A 493 10.67 -29.14 -15.51
CA ILE A 493 10.76 -27.71 -15.20
C ILE A 493 9.59 -27.25 -14.31
N ARG A 494 8.36 -27.70 -14.59
CA ARG A 494 7.17 -27.39 -13.78
C ARG A 494 7.29 -27.92 -12.36
N TYR A 495 7.82 -29.14 -12.20
CA TYR A 495 8.11 -29.71 -10.89
C TYR A 495 9.20 -28.94 -10.15
N LEU A 496 10.32 -28.63 -10.82
CA LEU A 496 11.43 -27.88 -10.23
C LEU A 496 11.01 -26.49 -9.76
N GLY A 497 10.09 -25.84 -10.49
CA GLY A 497 9.49 -24.58 -10.08
C GLY A 497 8.47 -24.69 -8.95
N ASN A 498 7.92 -25.88 -8.66
CA ASN A 498 6.82 -26.09 -7.72
C ASN A 498 6.97 -27.41 -6.93
N ARG A 499 7.94 -27.45 -6.01
CA ARG A 499 8.25 -28.65 -5.20
C ARG A 499 7.35 -28.83 -3.97
N ASP A 500 6.03 -28.70 -4.14
CA ASP A 500 5.09 -28.91 -3.03
C ASP A 500 4.79 -30.42 -2.83
N PRO A 501 4.80 -30.93 -1.58
CA PRO A 501 4.61 -32.36 -1.29
C PRO A 501 3.20 -32.88 -1.54
N ASN A 502 2.22 -32.04 -1.87
CA ASN A 502 0.86 -32.47 -2.25
C ASN A 502 0.49 -32.06 -3.69
N LEU A 503 1.48 -31.64 -4.48
CA LEU A 503 1.36 -31.39 -5.90
C LEU A 503 1.88 -32.58 -6.71
N PHE A 504 1.15 -32.98 -7.73
CA PHE A 504 1.51 -34.07 -8.63
C PHE A 504 1.40 -33.61 -10.08
N PHE A 505 2.11 -34.29 -10.97
CA PHE A 505 2.14 -33.94 -12.39
C PHE A 505 1.72 -35.15 -13.22
N ALA A 506 0.86 -34.93 -14.21
CA ALA A 506 0.42 -35.99 -15.11
C ALA A 506 0.40 -35.51 -16.56
N LEU A 507 0.83 -36.38 -17.46
CA LEU A 507 0.57 -36.23 -18.88
C LEU A 507 -0.71 -36.99 -19.22
N LEU A 508 -1.71 -36.29 -19.77
CA LEU A 508 -2.89 -36.92 -20.35
C LEU A 508 -2.68 -36.97 -21.86
N THR A 509 -2.38 -38.14 -22.40
CA THR A 509 -1.89 -38.29 -23.76
C THR A 509 -2.85 -39.03 -24.66
N ASP A 510 -3.01 -38.55 -25.87
CA ASP A 510 -3.73 -39.24 -26.95
C ASP A 510 -2.80 -39.44 -28.15
N PHE A 511 -3.17 -40.31 -29.08
CA PHE A 511 -2.52 -40.33 -30.38
C PHE A 511 -3.23 -39.39 -31.36
N ARG A 512 -2.53 -38.97 -32.42
CA ARG A 512 -3.14 -38.26 -33.55
C ARG A 512 -4.23 -39.09 -34.22
N ASP A 513 -5.19 -38.41 -34.83
CA ASP A 513 -6.27 -39.05 -35.59
C ASP A 513 -5.70 -39.92 -36.72
N ALA A 514 -6.26 -41.11 -36.88
CA ALA A 514 -5.77 -42.11 -37.83
C ALA A 514 -6.91 -42.86 -38.51
N PRO A 515 -6.67 -43.42 -39.71
CA PRO A 515 -7.64 -44.29 -40.40
C PRO A 515 -7.76 -45.67 -39.73
N GLU A 516 -6.82 -46.03 -38.87
CA GLU A 516 -6.77 -47.32 -38.16
C GLU A 516 -6.64 -47.13 -36.65
N ARG A 517 -7.10 -48.12 -35.90
CA ARG A 517 -7.10 -48.08 -34.43
C ARG A 517 -5.69 -48.04 -33.83
N MET A 518 -4.74 -48.76 -34.42
CA MET A 518 -3.33 -48.79 -33.99
C MET A 518 -2.44 -48.65 -35.22
N LEU A 519 -1.48 -47.73 -35.18
CA LEU A 519 -0.42 -47.57 -36.16
C LEU A 519 0.86 -48.27 -35.66
N PRO A 520 1.76 -48.70 -36.55
CA PRO A 520 2.99 -49.41 -36.17
C PRO A 520 3.92 -48.62 -35.22
N ASP A 521 3.89 -47.29 -35.30
CA ASP A 521 4.76 -46.40 -34.51
C ASP A 521 4.18 -46.03 -33.12
N ASP A 522 2.89 -46.31 -32.89
CA ASP A 522 2.18 -45.88 -31.69
C ASP A 522 2.76 -46.52 -30.41
N ASP A 523 3.08 -47.82 -30.46
CA ASP A 523 3.67 -48.54 -29.34
C ASP A 523 5.05 -48.00 -28.96
N ALA A 524 5.85 -47.59 -29.94
CA ALA A 524 7.17 -47.02 -29.72
C ALA A 524 7.09 -45.64 -29.04
N LEU A 525 6.12 -44.81 -29.45
CA LEU A 525 5.87 -43.50 -28.85
C LEU A 525 5.37 -43.63 -27.40
N LEU A 526 4.43 -44.54 -27.15
CA LEU A 526 3.90 -44.77 -25.81
C LEU A 526 4.97 -45.37 -24.88
N ALA A 527 5.77 -46.31 -25.37
CA ALA A 527 6.90 -46.87 -24.62
C ALA A 527 7.93 -45.80 -24.25
N ARG A 528 8.25 -44.88 -25.16
CA ARG A 528 9.16 -43.75 -24.88
C ARG A 528 8.60 -42.82 -23.79
N ALA A 529 7.34 -42.44 -23.90
CA ALA A 529 6.69 -41.59 -22.90
C ALA A 529 6.65 -42.27 -21.51
N SER A 530 6.31 -43.56 -21.48
CA SER A 530 6.30 -44.36 -20.25
C SER A 530 7.70 -44.46 -19.63
N ALA A 531 8.72 -44.77 -20.44
CA ALA A 531 10.11 -44.87 -19.97
C ALA A 531 10.62 -43.53 -19.44
N GLY A 532 10.28 -42.42 -20.10
CA GLY A 532 10.66 -41.07 -19.67
C GLY A 532 10.03 -40.66 -18.33
N VAL A 533 8.73 -40.92 -18.14
CA VAL A 533 8.05 -40.68 -16.85
C VAL A 533 8.60 -41.57 -15.74
N GLN A 534 8.93 -42.82 -16.04
CA GLN A 534 9.59 -43.71 -15.08
C GLN A 534 10.96 -43.15 -14.69
N ALA A 535 11.80 -42.79 -15.65
CA ALA A 535 13.11 -42.20 -15.42
C ALA A 535 13.04 -40.96 -14.52
N LEU A 536 12.10 -40.03 -14.79
CA LEU A 536 11.87 -38.87 -13.93
C LEU A 536 11.50 -39.27 -12.49
N ASN A 537 10.60 -40.24 -12.31
CA ASN A 537 10.25 -40.76 -10.98
C ASN A 537 11.43 -41.46 -10.28
N GLU A 538 12.37 -42.05 -11.02
CA GLU A 538 13.59 -42.63 -10.44
C GLU A 538 14.56 -41.53 -10.00
N THR A 539 14.77 -40.51 -10.82
CA THR A 539 15.63 -39.36 -10.53
C THR A 539 15.18 -38.63 -9.26
N TYR A 540 13.88 -38.44 -9.07
CA TYR A 540 13.31 -37.71 -7.94
C TYR A 540 12.81 -38.62 -6.80
N ARG A 541 13.19 -39.90 -6.81
CA ARG A 541 12.75 -40.90 -5.82
C ARG A 541 13.11 -40.52 -4.38
N GLU A 542 14.26 -39.89 -4.17
CA GLU A 542 14.71 -39.44 -2.85
C GLU A 542 13.88 -38.29 -2.29
N ASP A 543 13.28 -37.47 -3.16
CA ASP A 543 12.41 -36.35 -2.77
C ASP A 543 11.03 -36.89 -2.41
N ARG A 544 10.42 -37.66 -3.33
CA ARG A 544 9.09 -38.24 -3.11
C ARG A 544 8.79 -39.42 -4.06
N PRO A 545 8.08 -40.47 -3.59
CA PRO A 545 7.59 -41.52 -4.47
C PRO A 545 6.46 -41.02 -5.39
N CYS A 546 6.52 -41.39 -6.68
CA CYS A 546 5.45 -41.24 -7.66
C CYS A 546 4.93 -39.79 -7.81
N ILE A 547 5.80 -38.91 -8.33
CA ILE A 547 5.51 -37.50 -8.60
C ILE A 547 4.84 -37.35 -9.97
N PHE A 548 5.31 -38.11 -10.96
CA PHE A 548 4.91 -38.01 -12.36
C PHE A 548 4.04 -39.19 -12.78
N TYR A 549 2.97 -38.91 -13.53
CA TYR A 549 2.01 -39.89 -14.02
C TYR A 549 1.83 -39.76 -15.53
N LEU A 550 1.48 -40.88 -16.17
CA LEU A 550 1.09 -40.94 -17.57
C LEU A 550 -0.28 -41.59 -17.66
N PHE A 551 -1.26 -40.86 -18.18
CA PHE A 551 -2.59 -41.37 -18.51
C PHE A 551 -2.73 -41.31 -20.03
N HIS A 552 -2.82 -42.47 -20.68
CA HIS A 552 -2.95 -42.54 -22.13
C HIS A 552 -4.36 -43.00 -22.53
N ARG A 553 -5.02 -42.26 -23.43
CA ARG A 553 -6.32 -42.67 -24.00
C ARG A 553 -6.12 -43.37 -25.34
N LEU A 554 -6.75 -44.53 -25.49
CA LEU A 554 -6.74 -45.29 -26.74
C LEU A 554 -7.67 -44.64 -27.79
N ARG A 555 -7.35 -44.80 -29.07
CA ARG A 555 -8.25 -44.38 -30.15
C ARG A 555 -9.54 -45.20 -30.17
N MET A 556 -10.66 -44.52 -30.33
CA MET A 556 -11.98 -45.10 -30.58
C MET A 556 -12.55 -44.59 -31.90
N TRP A 557 -13.36 -45.41 -32.55
CA TRP A 557 -13.99 -45.05 -33.82
C TRP A 557 -15.04 -43.95 -33.61
N ASN A 558 -14.88 -42.81 -34.29
CA ASN A 558 -15.87 -41.74 -34.32
C ASN A 558 -16.77 -41.88 -35.57
N PRO A 559 -18.07 -42.19 -35.42
CA PRO A 559 -18.97 -42.35 -36.56
C PRO A 559 -19.27 -41.05 -37.31
N HIS A 560 -19.09 -39.88 -36.70
CA HIS A 560 -19.37 -38.58 -37.31
C HIS A 560 -18.23 -38.09 -38.21
N GLU A 561 -16.99 -38.29 -37.77
CA GLU A 561 -15.79 -37.85 -38.51
C GLU A 561 -15.13 -38.96 -39.33
N GLN A 562 -15.60 -40.21 -39.17
CA GLN A 562 -15.08 -41.39 -39.86
C GLN A 562 -13.58 -41.64 -39.64
N VAL A 563 -13.08 -41.28 -38.46
CA VAL A 563 -11.67 -41.45 -38.04
C VAL A 563 -11.58 -42.14 -36.69
N TRP A 564 -10.44 -42.77 -36.41
CA TRP A 564 -10.06 -43.24 -35.08
C TRP A 564 -9.36 -42.10 -34.34
N MET A 565 -9.95 -41.63 -33.24
CA MET A 565 -9.47 -40.50 -32.44
C MET A 565 -9.57 -40.79 -30.94
N GLY A 566 -8.92 -39.98 -30.09
CA GLY A 566 -9.04 -40.10 -28.63
C GLY A 566 -10.49 -39.96 -28.15
N TYR A 567 -10.85 -40.62 -27.05
CA TYR A 567 -12.20 -40.52 -26.48
C TYR A 567 -12.45 -39.11 -25.91
N GLU A 568 -13.39 -38.37 -26.50
CA GLU A 568 -13.85 -37.04 -26.08
C GLU A 568 -15.07 -37.07 -25.14
#